data_AF-A0A7S4EL41-F1
#
_entry.id   AF-A0A7S4EL41-F1
#
_cell.length_a   1.000
_cell.length_b   1.000
_cell.length_c   1.000
_cell.angle_alpha   90.00
_cell.angle_beta   90.00
_cell.angle_gamma   90.00
#
_symmetry.space_group_name_H-M   'P 1'
#
loop_
_entity.id
_entity.type
_entity.pdbx_description
1 polymer ?
#
loop_
_entity_poly.entity_id
_entity_poly.type
_entity_poly.pdbx_seq_one_letter_code
_entity_poly.pdbx_strand_id
1 'polypeptide(L)'
;IPEHLVSDGAKEQGGLGTYKTNWNEVQRKYNIHQTFILPHLPRQNTAELAIGHLSRAISRRLAIRCSPRKLWANCGLFCAGIRQLTASTDPSAMRRTAFEQVYGYTPDITLYTRHEWYDMIWWFDSLDQTQKLGRWLGPCGKTFGAGDCYFILNMSARIHVTNSTKPIPDEHWKSIDAVKQIEDFNEMIQKKIGDDVKPDNAYFDGEYPDPPPALLDGIDAFEEVLTDEIEASSLDIDDLLPPTKDVVKKKTKNSKRKCKRKAVNKDKTPAL
;
A
#
# COMPACT_ATOMS: atom_id res chain seq x y z
N ILE A 1 10.99 24.77 -4.60
CA ILE A 1 11.50 24.79 -3.20
C ILE A 1 10.65 25.84 -2.47
N PRO A 2 10.07 25.53 -1.29
CA PRO A 2 9.18 26.45 -0.60
C PRO A 2 9.94 27.66 -0.04
N GLU A 3 9.32 28.83 -0.08
CA GLU A 3 9.86 30.06 0.52
C GLU A 3 9.71 30.05 2.04
N HIS A 4 8.53 29.61 2.52
CA HIS A 4 8.19 29.53 3.93
C HIS A 4 7.96 28.07 4.35
N LEU A 5 8.53 27.68 5.49
CA LEU A 5 8.32 26.36 6.08
C LEU A 5 7.85 26.52 7.54
N VAL A 6 6.77 25.83 7.89
CA VAL A 6 6.25 25.76 9.26
C VAL A 6 6.59 24.38 9.82
N SER A 7 7.12 24.32 11.03
CA SER A 7 7.73 23.12 11.63
C SER A 7 7.35 22.95 13.11
N ASP A 8 7.50 21.75 13.66
CA ASP A 8 7.12 21.44 15.05
C ASP A 8 8.20 21.78 16.09
N GLY A 9 9.39 22.13 15.63
CA GLY A 9 10.52 22.48 16.50
C GLY A 9 11.27 21.28 17.05
N ALA A 10 11.11 20.09 16.48
CA ALA A 10 11.95 18.94 16.78
C ALA A 10 13.44 19.22 16.52
N LYS A 11 14.33 18.52 17.23
CA LYS A 11 15.79 18.69 17.07
C LYS A 11 16.27 18.38 15.64
N GLU A 12 15.65 17.40 15.00
CA GLU A 12 15.93 17.05 13.59
C GLU A 12 15.55 18.18 12.62
N GLN A 13 14.62 19.05 13.01
CA GLN A 13 14.13 20.17 12.21
C GLN A 13 14.83 21.50 12.55
N GLY A 14 15.93 21.47 13.29
CA GLY A 14 16.64 22.70 13.69
C GLY A 14 15.97 23.48 14.81
N GLY A 15 15.23 22.80 15.69
CA GLY A 15 14.60 23.40 16.86
C GLY A 15 15.57 24.04 17.86
N LEU A 16 15.00 24.67 18.90
CA LEU A 16 15.73 25.48 19.88
C LEU A 16 16.98 24.74 20.44
N GLY A 17 18.15 25.38 20.35
CA GLY A 17 19.43 24.80 20.79
C GLY A 17 20.20 24.03 19.70
N THR A 18 19.65 23.91 18.49
CA THR A 18 20.28 23.22 17.37
C THR A 18 20.92 24.23 16.42
N TYR A 19 22.25 24.39 16.51
CA TYR A 19 23.01 25.32 15.66
C TYR A 19 24.02 24.58 14.80
N LYS A 20 24.32 25.12 13.61
CA LYS A 20 25.30 24.55 12.65
C LYS A 20 25.05 23.09 12.24
N THR A 21 23.79 22.67 12.16
CA THR A 21 23.43 21.37 11.57
C THR A 21 23.37 21.44 10.06
N ASN A 22 23.48 20.28 9.40
CA ASN A 22 23.29 20.15 7.95
C ASN A 22 21.95 20.74 7.49
N TRP A 23 20.90 20.63 8.33
CA TRP A 23 19.60 21.27 8.05
C TRP A 23 19.70 22.80 7.95
N ASN A 24 20.38 23.45 8.91
CA ASN A 24 20.58 24.90 8.88
C ASN A 24 21.40 25.36 7.66
N GLU A 25 22.33 24.53 7.18
CA GLU A 25 23.06 24.80 5.93
C GLU A 25 22.15 24.74 4.71
N VAL A 26 21.27 23.73 4.63
CA VAL A 26 20.25 23.60 3.58
C VAL A 26 19.31 24.80 3.60
N GLN A 27 18.83 25.19 4.78
CA GLN A 27 17.94 26.34 4.96
C GLN A 27 18.57 27.63 4.40
N ARG A 28 19.84 27.89 4.74
CA ARG A 28 20.59 29.06 4.24
C ARG A 28 20.85 28.97 2.74
N LYS A 29 21.25 27.80 2.25
CA LYS A 29 21.55 27.58 0.83
C LYS A 29 20.35 27.88 -0.06
N TYR A 30 19.16 27.53 0.40
CA TYR A 30 17.92 27.70 -0.35
C TYR A 30 17.06 28.88 0.12
N ASN A 31 17.58 29.72 1.03
CA ASN A 31 16.87 30.89 1.60
C ASN A 31 15.47 30.56 2.12
N ILE A 32 15.32 29.45 2.84
CA ILE A 32 14.03 29.02 3.38
C ILE A 32 13.76 29.77 4.69
N HIS A 33 12.65 30.51 4.76
CA HIS A 33 12.19 31.13 6.00
C HIS A 33 11.42 30.11 6.84
N GLN A 34 12.09 29.55 7.85
CA GLN A 34 11.50 28.57 8.76
C GLN A 34 10.87 29.23 9.98
N THR A 35 9.65 28.84 10.30
CA THR A 35 8.91 29.23 11.49
C THR A 35 8.47 27.98 12.26
N PHE A 36 8.16 28.15 13.54
CA PHE A 36 7.81 27.07 14.45
C PHE A 36 6.40 27.26 14.99
N ILE A 37 5.66 26.16 15.12
CA ILE A 37 4.41 26.13 15.87
C ILE A 37 4.69 26.19 17.39
N LEU A 38 3.65 26.41 18.17
CA LEU A 38 3.78 26.36 19.62
C LEU A 38 4.11 24.92 20.09
N PRO A 39 5.03 24.74 21.04
CA PRO A 39 5.32 23.43 21.61
C PRO A 39 4.06 22.74 22.13
N HIS A 40 3.97 21.42 21.92
CA HIS A 40 2.86 20.58 22.37
C HIS A 40 1.47 20.94 21.80
N LEU A 41 1.41 21.68 20.67
CA LEU A 41 0.18 22.01 19.95
C LEU A 41 0.16 21.42 18.52
N PRO A 42 0.07 20.08 18.39
CA PRO A 42 0.13 19.39 17.09
C PRO A 42 -1.00 19.81 16.14
N ARG A 43 -2.14 20.27 16.66
CA ARG A 43 -3.28 20.71 15.85
C ARG A 43 -2.99 21.94 14.96
N GLN A 44 -1.96 22.72 15.29
CA GLN A 44 -1.52 23.84 14.45
C GLN A 44 -0.79 23.37 13.20
N ASN A 45 -0.23 22.16 13.22
CA ASN A 45 0.42 21.57 12.07
C ASN A 45 -0.61 20.88 11.16
N THR A 46 -0.93 21.51 10.04
CA THR A 46 -1.84 20.95 9.04
C THR A 46 -1.32 19.64 8.42
N ALA A 47 -0.01 19.37 8.50
CA ALA A 47 0.58 18.14 8.01
C ALA A 47 0.09 16.92 8.79
N GLU A 48 -0.21 17.04 10.09
CA GLU A 48 -0.68 15.92 10.93
C GLU A 48 -1.96 15.28 10.37
N LEU A 49 -2.88 16.12 9.91
CA LEU A 49 -4.13 15.65 9.30
C LEU A 49 -3.84 14.90 7.99
N ALA A 50 -2.95 15.43 7.16
CA ALA A 50 -2.56 14.77 5.91
C ALA A 50 -1.86 13.43 6.15
N ILE A 51 -0.96 13.36 7.14
CA ILE A 51 -0.28 12.14 7.59
C ILE A 51 -1.31 11.12 8.05
N GLY A 52 -2.26 11.51 8.92
CA GLY A 52 -3.31 10.62 9.40
C GLY A 52 -4.20 10.03 8.29
N HIS A 53 -4.56 10.85 7.29
CA HIS A 53 -5.30 10.35 6.12
C HIS A 53 -4.48 9.37 5.27
N LEU A 54 -3.20 9.67 5.05
CA LEU A 54 -2.31 8.81 4.29
C LEU A 54 -2.10 7.47 5.01
N SER A 55 -1.82 7.50 6.31
CA SER A 55 -1.67 6.31 7.13
C SER A 55 -2.90 5.42 7.06
N ARG A 56 -4.10 5.97 7.30
CA ARG A 56 -5.36 5.22 7.17
C ARG A 56 -5.57 4.62 5.78
N ALA A 57 -5.20 5.35 4.72
CA ALA A 57 -5.32 4.85 3.35
C ALA A 57 -4.37 3.67 3.08
N ILE A 58 -3.13 3.73 3.60
CA ILE A 58 -2.17 2.62 3.53
C ILE A 58 -2.71 1.41 4.28
N SER A 59 -3.06 1.58 5.55
CA SER A 59 -3.57 0.51 6.43
C SER A 59 -4.78 -0.19 5.79
N ARG A 60 -5.75 0.60 5.30
CA ARG A 60 -6.95 0.09 4.62
C ARG A 60 -6.61 -0.71 3.37
N ARG A 61 -5.72 -0.20 2.50
CA ARG A 61 -5.38 -0.90 1.25
C ARG A 61 -4.59 -2.17 1.49
N LEU A 62 -3.67 -2.17 2.46
CA LEU A 62 -2.93 -3.35 2.87
C LEU A 62 -3.89 -4.44 3.39
N ALA A 63 -4.89 -4.06 4.19
CA ALA A 63 -5.92 -4.96 4.70
C ALA A 63 -6.82 -5.53 3.58
N ILE A 64 -7.42 -4.66 2.76
CA ILE A 64 -8.34 -5.08 1.67
C ILE A 64 -7.66 -6.04 0.69
N ARG A 65 -6.39 -5.80 0.36
CA ARG A 65 -5.64 -6.62 -0.60
C ARG A 65 -4.81 -7.72 0.06
N CYS A 66 -4.87 -7.83 1.38
CA CYS A 66 -4.13 -8.80 2.19
C CYS A 66 -2.62 -8.83 1.88
N SER A 67 -2.04 -7.71 1.44
CA SER A 67 -0.62 -7.64 1.06
C SER A 67 0.29 -7.58 2.29
N PRO A 68 1.52 -8.16 2.24
CA PRO A 68 2.45 -8.14 3.37
C PRO A 68 2.70 -6.73 3.92
N ARG A 69 2.79 -6.60 5.24
CA ARG A 69 2.96 -5.31 5.94
C ARG A 69 4.28 -4.63 5.61
N LYS A 70 5.31 -5.40 5.28
CA LYS A 70 6.62 -4.88 4.83
C LYS A 70 6.54 -4.07 3.53
N LEU A 71 5.49 -4.25 2.72
CA LEU A 71 5.25 -3.46 1.51
C LEU A 71 4.59 -2.10 1.79
N TRP A 72 4.49 -1.67 3.05
CA TRP A 72 3.83 -0.43 3.43
C TRP A 72 4.43 0.81 2.74
N ALA A 73 5.76 0.86 2.53
CA ALA A 73 6.43 2.01 1.92
C ALA A 73 5.97 2.19 0.46
N ASN A 74 5.92 1.10 -0.30
CA ASN A 74 5.43 1.10 -1.68
C ASN A 74 3.92 1.41 -1.73
N CYS A 75 3.15 0.87 -0.78
CA CYS A 75 1.73 1.20 -0.64
C CYS A 75 1.54 2.69 -0.33
N GLY A 76 2.40 3.26 0.51
CA GLY A 76 2.44 4.68 0.83
C GLY A 76 2.72 5.55 -0.38
N LEU A 77 3.69 5.16 -1.22
CA LEU A 77 3.97 5.85 -2.47
C LEU A 77 2.76 5.79 -3.42
N PHE A 78 2.12 4.63 -3.55
CA PHE A 78 0.92 4.46 -4.36
C PHE A 78 -0.26 5.31 -3.84
N CYS A 79 -0.51 5.33 -2.53
CA CYS A 79 -1.52 6.17 -1.88
C CYS A 79 -1.24 7.67 -2.04
N ALA A 80 -0.01 8.08 -1.82
CA ALA A 80 0.41 9.48 -1.95
C ALA A 80 0.26 9.95 -3.41
N GLY A 81 0.68 9.14 -4.38
CA GLY A 81 0.51 9.41 -5.80
C GLY A 81 -0.94 9.62 -6.19
N ILE A 82 -1.83 8.69 -5.82
CA ILE A 82 -3.28 8.85 -6.09
C ILE A 82 -3.82 10.12 -5.43
N ARG A 83 -3.45 10.41 -4.18
CA ARG A 83 -3.93 11.59 -3.47
C ARG A 83 -3.45 12.90 -4.11
N GLN A 84 -2.28 12.91 -4.72
CA GLN A 84 -1.76 14.08 -5.43
C GLN A 84 -2.54 14.35 -6.73
N LEU A 85 -2.95 13.28 -7.42
CA LEU A 85 -3.62 13.33 -8.73
C LEU A 85 -5.14 13.37 -8.64
N THR A 86 -5.72 13.15 -7.45
CA THR A 86 -7.17 13.23 -7.23
C THR A 86 -7.53 14.48 -6.43
N ALA A 87 -8.70 15.05 -6.73
CA ALA A 87 -9.21 16.19 -5.97
C ALA A 87 -9.58 15.74 -4.56
N SER A 88 -9.17 16.52 -3.55
CA SER A 88 -9.54 16.28 -2.17
C SER A 88 -10.89 16.95 -1.84
N THR A 89 -11.48 16.55 -0.72
CA THR A 89 -12.67 17.23 -0.15
C THR A 89 -12.32 18.55 0.54
N ASP A 90 -11.05 18.99 0.50
CA ASP A 90 -10.62 20.23 1.14
C ASP A 90 -11.28 21.43 0.43
N PRO A 91 -12.06 22.27 1.13
CA PRO A 91 -12.66 23.47 0.55
C PRO A 91 -11.61 24.42 -0.04
N SER A 92 -10.41 24.47 0.55
CA SER A 92 -9.31 25.30 0.07
C SER A 92 -8.80 24.86 -1.30
N ALA A 93 -8.97 23.57 -1.64
CA ALA A 93 -8.52 23.02 -2.91
C ALA A 93 -9.39 23.45 -4.11
N MET A 94 -10.57 24.04 -3.87
CA MET A 94 -11.51 24.48 -4.91
C MET A 94 -11.79 23.41 -5.98
N ARG A 95 -11.89 22.13 -5.55
CA ARG A 95 -12.04 20.95 -6.43
C ARG A 95 -10.90 20.69 -7.42
N ARG A 96 -9.75 21.34 -7.26
CA ARG A 96 -8.54 21.04 -8.02
C ARG A 96 -7.71 19.96 -7.33
N THR A 97 -6.88 19.29 -8.11
CA THR A 97 -5.92 18.32 -7.59
C THR A 97 -4.74 19.05 -6.93
N ALA A 98 -4.12 18.45 -5.92
CA ALA A 98 -2.93 19.04 -5.29
C ALA A 98 -1.80 19.23 -6.33
N PHE A 99 -1.71 18.34 -7.32
CA PHE A 99 -0.79 18.48 -8.44
C PHE A 99 -1.05 19.77 -9.23
N GLU A 100 -2.29 19.99 -9.65
CA GLU A 100 -2.67 21.15 -10.46
C GLU A 100 -2.46 22.47 -9.72
N GLN A 101 -2.71 22.49 -8.41
CA GLN A 101 -2.44 23.68 -7.60
C GLN A 101 -0.95 24.08 -7.58
N VAL A 102 -0.06 23.10 -7.62
CA VAL A 102 1.40 23.34 -7.58
C VAL A 102 1.96 23.62 -8.97
N TYR A 103 1.54 22.86 -9.98
CA TYR A 103 2.14 22.88 -11.31
C TYR A 103 1.36 23.70 -12.35
N GLY A 104 0.10 24.04 -12.08
CA GLY A 104 -0.73 24.87 -12.96
C GLY A 104 -1.31 24.15 -14.18
N TYR A 105 -1.17 22.83 -14.29
CA TYR A 105 -1.77 22.02 -15.35
C TYR A 105 -2.44 20.76 -14.80
N THR A 106 -3.40 20.24 -15.55
CA THR A 106 -4.16 19.04 -15.19
C THR A 106 -3.25 17.81 -15.22
N PRO A 107 -3.16 17.04 -14.13
CA PRO A 107 -2.40 15.79 -14.12
C PRO A 107 -3.05 14.71 -14.98
N ASP A 108 -2.23 13.80 -15.49
CA ASP A 108 -2.70 12.51 -16.02
C ASP A 108 -2.65 11.43 -14.92
N ILE A 109 -3.75 10.70 -14.75
CA ILE A 109 -3.93 9.62 -13.77
C ILE A 109 -3.94 8.22 -14.41
N THR A 110 -3.87 8.11 -15.73
CA THR A 110 -4.02 6.85 -16.48
C THR A 110 -3.16 5.70 -15.94
N LEU A 111 -1.91 5.98 -15.56
CA LEU A 111 -0.98 5.00 -14.99
C LEU A 111 -1.48 4.35 -13.70
N TYR A 112 -2.24 5.09 -12.89
CA TYR A 112 -2.82 4.61 -11.63
C TYR A 112 -4.18 3.91 -11.84
N THR A 113 -4.85 4.13 -12.98
CA THR A 113 -6.15 3.53 -13.29
C THR A 113 -6.02 2.15 -13.94
N ARG A 114 -4.86 1.81 -14.48
CA ARG A 114 -4.66 0.57 -15.26
C ARG A 114 -4.80 -0.71 -14.42
N HIS A 115 -4.31 -0.70 -13.19
CA HIS A 115 -4.35 -1.83 -12.24
C HIS A 115 -4.57 -1.30 -10.82
N GLU A 116 -5.13 -2.12 -9.93
CA GLU A 116 -5.26 -1.77 -8.52
C GLU A 116 -4.08 -2.29 -7.69
N TRP A 117 -3.96 -1.79 -6.47
CA TRP A 117 -2.90 -2.18 -5.53
C TRP A 117 -2.83 -3.70 -5.37
N TYR A 118 -1.63 -4.27 -5.53
CA TYR A 118 -1.33 -5.68 -5.30
C TYR A 118 -2.10 -6.66 -6.19
N ASP A 119 -2.62 -6.19 -7.32
CA ASP A 119 -3.26 -7.07 -8.31
C ASP A 119 -2.24 -8.04 -8.93
N MET A 120 -2.74 -9.22 -9.30
CA MET A 120 -1.92 -10.17 -10.04
C MET A 120 -1.88 -9.74 -11.50
N ILE A 121 -0.68 -9.64 -12.05
CA ILE A 121 -0.46 -9.26 -13.44
C ILE A 121 0.55 -10.18 -14.12
N TRP A 122 0.42 -10.27 -15.43
CA TRP A 122 1.47 -10.78 -16.29
C TRP A 122 2.38 -9.63 -16.70
N TRP A 123 3.69 -9.86 -16.60
CA TRP A 123 4.70 -8.95 -17.11
C TRP A 123 5.66 -9.71 -18.01
N PHE A 124 6.29 -8.98 -18.93
CA PHE A 124 7.20 -9.56 -19.90
C PHE A 124 8.64 -9.28 -19.47
N ASP A 125 9.41 -10.35 -19.27
CA ASP A 125 10.83 -10.24 -18.98
C ASP A 125 11.60 -10.15 -20.30
N SER A 126 12.29 -9.03 -20.50
CA SER A 126 13.05 -8.80 -21.74
C SER A 126 14.31 -9.68 -21.83
N LEU A 127 14.85 -10.12 -20.69
CA LEU A 127 16.04 -10.98 -20.67
C LEU A 127 15.68 -12.42 -21.05
N ASP A 128 14.65 -12.96 -20.40
CA ASP A 128 14.23 -14.34 -20.59
C ASP A 128 13.22 -14.50 -21.74
N GLN A 129 12.77 -13.39 -22.35
CA GLN A 129 11.76 -13.35 -23.41
C GLN A 129 10.49 -14.13 -23.07
N THR A 130 10.13 -14.18 -21.79
CA THR A 130 9.04 -14.99 -21.24
C THR A 130 8.06 -14.12 -20.45
N GLN A 131 6.80 -14.56 -20.40
CA GLN A 131 5.80 -13.94 -19.55
C GLN A 131 5.87 -14.55 -18.15
N LYS A 132 5.92 -13.70 -17.14
CA LYS A 132 6.02 -14.09 -15.73
C LYS A 132 4.89 -13.46 -14.92
N LEU A 133 4.50 -14.15 -13.86
CA LEU A 133 3.56 -13.63 -12.87
C LEU A 133 4.26 -12.62 -11.97
N GLY A 134 3.51 -11.61 -11.54
CA GLY A 134 3.97 -10.65 -10.54
C GLY A 134 2.82 -9.89 -9.88
N ARG A 135 3.11 -9.26 -8.75
CA ARG A 135 2.16 -8.37 -8.07
C ARG A 135 2.46 -6.93 -8.44
N TRP A 136 1.45 -6.19 -8.83
CA TRP A 136 1.61 -4.79 -9.15
C TRP A 136 1.72 -3.93 -7.88
N LEU A 137 2.77 -3.12 -7.79
CA LEU A 137 3.07 -2.26 -6.62
C LEU A 137 2.92 -0.76 -6.93
N GLY A 138 2.37 -0.41 -8.09
CA GLY A 138 2.20 0.99 -8.51
C GLY A 138 3.17 1.44 -9.60
N PRO A 139 2.98 2.67 -10.11
CA PRO A 139 3.88 3.26 -11.10
C PRO A 139 5.22 3.69 -10.48
N CYS A 140 6.28 3.66 -11.29
CA CYS A 140 7.65 4.06 -10.89
C CYS A 140 7.87 5.58 -10.85
N GLY A 141 6.87 6.36 -11.26
CA GLY A 141 6.99 7.81 -11.40
C GLY A 141 8.04 8.22 -12.42
N LYS A 142 8.64 9.40 -12.22
CA LYS A 142 9.60 10.01 -13.17
C LYS A 142 11.02 9.43 -13.10
N THR A 143 11.29 8.54 -12.16
CA THR A 143 12.65 8.06 -11.87
C THR A 143 13.17 7.09 -12.93
N PHE A 144 12.27 6.35 -13.61
CA PHE A 144 12.64 5.29 -14.54
C PHE A 144 11.78 5.33 -15.82
N GLY A 145 12.43 5.11 -16.98
CA GLY A 145 11.80 4.73 -18.26
C GLY A 145 10.69 5.64 -18.80
N ALA A 146 11.03 6.88 -19.16
CA ALA A 146 10.16 7.87 -19.83
C ALA A 146 8.80 8.18 -19.17
N GLY A 147 8.51 7.61 -17.99
CA GLY A 147 7.28 7.84 -17.21
C GLY A 147 6.32 6.65 -17.19
N ASP A 148 6.37 5.75 -18.17
CA ASP A 148 5.39 4.66 -18.34
C ASP A 148 5.89 3.31 -17.80
N CYS A 149 6.41 3.33 -16.58
CA CYS A 149 6.96 2.15 -15.91
C CYS A 149 6.23 1.83 -14.61
N TYR A 150 6.22 0.54 -14.25
CA TYR A 150 5.55 0.02 -13.06
C TYR A 150 6.51 -0.80 -12.21
N PHE A 151 6.33 -0.72 -10.89
CA PHE A 151 6.96 -1.59 -9.92
C PHE A 151 6.18 -2.90 -9.83
N ILE A 152 6.89 -4.01 -9.99
CA ILE A 152 6.32 -5.35 -9.97
C ILE A 152 7.09 -6.21 -8.99
N LEU A 153 6.37 -6.86 -8.08
CA LEU A 153 6.94 -7.86 -7.19
C LEU A 153 7.04 -9.19 -7.92
N ASN A 154 8.25 -9.71 -8.04
CA ASN A 154 8.49 -11.04 -8.62
C ASN A 154 8.35 -12.13 -7.53
N MET A 155 8.30 -13.40 -7.94
CA MET A 155 8.26 -14.59 -7.07
C MET A 155 9.47 -14.65 -6.11
N SER A 156 10.58 -14.03 -6.51
CA SER A 156 11.76 -13.86 -5.66
C SER A 156 11.57 -12.85 -4.52
N ALA A 157 10.45 -12.13 -4.48
CA ALA A 157 10.13 -11.05 -3.57
C ALA A 157 11.06 -9.81 -3.74
N ARG A 158 11.55 -9.61 -4.97
CA ARG A 158 12.31 -8.42 -5.38
C ARG A 158 11.47 -7.55 -6.29
N ILE A 159 11.71 -6.25 -6.26
CA ILE A 159 11.03 -5.28 -7.11
C ILE A 159 11.71 -5.25 -8.48
N HIS A 160 10.93 -5.48 -9.53
CA HIS A 160 11.33 -5.27 -10.92
C HIS A 160 10.59 -4.07 -11.51
N VAL A 161 11.28 -3.32 -12.35
CA VAL A 161 10.71 -2.19 -13.09
C VAL A 161 10.46 -2.62 -14.53
N THR A 162 9.21 -2.52 -14.99
CA THR A 162 8.86 -2.83 -16.39
C THR A 162 7.73 -1.94 -16.92
N ASN A 163 7.67 -1.78 -18.24
CA ASN A 163 6.63 -1.06 -18.96
C ASN A 163 5.49 -1.98 -19.47
N SER A 164 5.78 -3.27 -19.68
CA SER A 164 4.83 -4.24 -20.21
C SER A 164 4.04 -4.92 -19.08
N THR A 165 2.78 -4.49 -18.90
CA THR A 165 1.84 -5.13 -17.97
C THR A 165 0.55 -5.55 -18.67
N LYS A 166 0.08 -6.74 -18.34
CA LYS A 166 -1.21 -7.30 -18.79
C LYS A 166 -2.00 -7.81 -17.58
N PRO A 167 -3.30 -7.47 -17.46
CA PRO A 167 -4.14 -8.06 -16.44
C PRO A 167 -4.34 -9.55 -16.73
N ILE A 168 -4.61 -10.34 -15.68
CA ILE A 168 -4.99 -11.73 -15.85
C ILE A 168 -6.46 -11.78 -16.28
N PRO A 169 -6.79 -12.40 -17.44
CA PRO A 169 -8.17 -12.51 -17.89
C PRO A 169 -8.97 -13.47 -17.01
N ASP A 170 -10.29 -13.28 -16.95
CA ASP A 170 -11.20 -14.07 -16.10
C ASP A 170 -11.18 -15.57 -16.39
N GLU A 171 -10.86 -15.95 -17.62
CA GLU A 171 -10.72 -17.35 -18.04
C GLU A 171 -9.58 -18.06 -17.32
N HIS A 172 -8.48 -17.36 -17.07
CA HIS A 172 -7.32 -17.94 -16.37
C HIS A 172 -7.68 -18.36 -14.94
N TRP A 173 -8.59 -17.64 -14.27
CA TRP A 173 -9.05 -17.99 -12.93
C TRP A 173 -9.89 -19.27 -12.87
N LYS A 174 -10.43 -19.72 -14.01
CA LYS A 174 -11.17 -21.00 -14.10
C LYS A 174 -10.24 -22.20 -14.27
N SER A 175 -9.03 -21.97 -14.79
CA SER A 175 -8.05 -23.03 -15.02
C SER A 175 -7.37 -23.44 -13.71
N ILE A 176 -7.36 -24.75 -13.43
CA ILE A 176 -6.80 -25.30 -12.20
C ILE A 176 -5.29 -25.04 -12.12
N ASP A 177 -4.59 -25.13 -13.25
CA ASP A 177 -3.13 -24.97 -13.28
C ASP A 177 -2.70 -23.53 -13.02
N ALA A 178 -3.42 -22.52 -13.55
CA ALA A 178 -3.10 -21.13 -13.25
C ALA A 178 -3.42 -20.76 -11.80
N VAL A 179 -4.50 -21.31 -11.23
CA VAL A 179 -4.81 -21.11 -9.80
C VAL A 179 -3.69 -21.65 -8.92
N LYS A 180 -3.17 -22.86 -9.23
CA LYS A 180 -2.01 -23.42 -8.52
C LYS A 180 -0.78 -22.52 -8.63
N GLN A 181 -0.44 -22.04 -9.82
CA GLN A 181 0.70 -21.12 -10.01
C GLN A 181 0.56 -19.85 -9.17
N ILE A 182 -0.67 -19.31 -9.05
CA ILE A 182 -0.96 -18.13 -8.23
C ILE A 182 -0.84 -18.44 -6.73
N GLU A 183 -1.30 -19.60 -6.30
CA GLU A 183 -1.18 -20.06 -4.91
C GLU A 183 0.30 -20.28 -4.53
N ASP A 184 1.06 -20.98 -5.37
CA ASP A 184 2.50 -21.20 -5.20
C ASP A 184 3.26 -19.86 -5.09
N PHE A 185 2.89 -18.91 -5.95
CA PHE A 185 3.46 -17.56 -5.91
C PHE A 185 3.16 -16.85 -4.58
N ASN A 186 1.92 -16.93 -4.09
CA ASN A 186 1.54 -16.30 -2.81
C ASN A 186 2.26 -16.95 -1.64
N GLU A 187 2.40 -18.27 -1.63
CA GLU A 187 3.14 -18.98 -0.58
C GLU A 187 4.61 -18.57 -0.56
N MET A 188 5.24 -18.43 -1.73
CA MET A 188 6.65 -18.03 -1.84
C MET A 188 6.88 -16.61 -1.34
N ILE A 189 5.95 -15.69 -1.63
CA ILE A 189 6.01 -14.33 -1.06
C ILE A 189 5.81 -14.38 0.45
N GLN A 190 4.82 -15.11 0.94
CA GLN A 190 4.55 -15.19 2.38
C GLN A 190 5.74 -15.78 3.15
N LYS A 191 6.42 -16.79 2.59
CA LYS A 191 7.64 -17.38 3.17
C LYS A 191 8.81 -16.39 3.27
N LYS A 192 8.85 -15.36 2.42
CA LYS A 192 9.98 -14.39 2.36
C LYS A 192 9.68 -13.06 3.04
N ILE A 193 8.54 -12.46 2.74
CA ILE A 193 8.14 -11.10 3.15
C ILE A 193 6.93 -11.13 4.08
N GLY A 194 6.40 -12.31 4.41
CA GLY A 194 5.25 -12.44 5.31
C GLY A 194 5.47 -11.80 6.68
N ASP A 195 4.36 -11.41 7.30
CA ASP A 195 4.34 -10.65 8.56
C ASP A 195 5.01 -11.39 9.73
N ASP A 196 5.00 -12.73 9.70
CA ASP A 196 5.59 -13.59 10.74
C ASP A 196 7.10 -13.84 10.55
N VAL A 197 7.65 -13.47 9.39
CA VAL A 197 9.04 -13.76 9.01
C VAL A 197 9.95 -12.72 9.64
N LYS A 198 10.73 -13.14 10.65
CA LYS A 198 11.84 -12.35 11.18
C LYS A 198 12.88 -12.13 10.08
N PRO A 199 13.38 -10.90 9.89
CA PRO A 199 14.37 -10.66 8.85
C PRO A 199 15.71 -11.27 9.26
N ASP A 200 16.03 -12.44 8.70
CA ASP A 200 17.38 -13.02 8.82
C ASP A 200 18.34 -12.46 7.76
N ASN A 201 17.84 -11.66 6.81
CA ASN A 201 18.58 -11.22 5.63
C ASN A 201 18.63 -9.68 5.51
N ALA A 202 19.83 -9.11 5.72
CA ALA A 202 20.10 -7.68 5.63
C ALA A 202 19.72 -7.01 4.29
N TYR A 203 19.58 -7.78 3.21
CA TYR A 203 19.12 -7.27 1.91
C TYR A 203 17.64 -6.83 1.95
N PHE A 204 16.78 -7.56 2.67
CA PHE A 204 15.36 -7.24 2.74
C PHE A 204 15.08 -6.04 3.66
N ASP A 205 15.92 -5.82 4.68
CA ASP A 205 15.77 -4.67 5.59
C ASP A 205 16.06 -3.32 4.91
N GLY A 206 16.93 -3.32 3.89
CA GLY A 206 17.21 -2.12 3.10
C GLY A 206 16.13 -1.79 2.07
N GLU A 207 15.54 -2.81 1.43
CA GLU A 207 14.52 -2.62 0.38
C GLU A 207 13.09 -2.53 0.94
N TYR A 208 12.83 -3.14 2.11
CA TYR A 208 11.54 -3.18 2.78
C TYR A 208 11.67 -2.84 4.27
N PRO A 209 11.66 -1.53 4.61
CA PRO A 209 11.80 -1.11 6.00
C PRO A 209 10.63 -1.61 6.83
N ASP A 210 10.87 -1.85 8.12
CA ASP A 210 9.80 -2.20 9.04
C ASP A 210 8.76 -1.08 9.13
N PRO A 211 7.46 -1.43 9.13
CA PRO A 211 6.38 -0.46 9.22
C PRO A 211 6.44 0.28 10.57
N PRO A 212 6.21 1.61 10.58
CA PRO A 212 6.04 2.35 11.83
C PRO A 212 4.92 1.72 12.67
N PRO A 213 5.11 1.50 13.98
CA PRO A 213 4.10 0.82 14.81
C PRO A 213 2.71 1.46 14.70
N ALA A 214 2.65 2.79 14.76
CA ALA A 214 1.41 3.58 14.65
C ALA A 214 0.68 3.44 13.30
N LEU A 215 1.35 2.98 12.24
CA LEU A 215 0.73 2.79 10.92
C LEU A 215 -0.18 1.55 10.92
N LEU A 216 0.16 0.54 11.72
CA LEU A 216 -0.52 -0.75 11.69
C LEU A 216 -1.46 -0.99 12.87
N ASP A 217 -1.46 -0.08 13.85
CA ASP A 217 -2.37 -0.12 14.98
C ASP A 217 -3.83 -0.06 14.50
N GLY A 218 -4.59 -1.13 14.76
CA GLY A 218 -5.99 -1.25 14.37
C GLY A 218 -6.25 -1.87 12.99
N ILE A 219 -5.22 -2.27 12.23
CA ILE A 219 -5.41 -3.05 10.99
C ILE A 219 -6.14 -4.36 11.27
N ASP A 220 -5.77 -5.05 12.36
CA ASP A 220 -6.37 -6.34 12.71
C ASP A 220 -7.88 -6.20 12.94
N ALA A 221 -8.30 -5.13 13.61
CA ALA A 221 -9.72 -4.81 13.81
C ALA A 221 -10.43 -4.44 12.50
N PHE A 222 -9.76 -3.74 11.59
CA PHE A 222 -10.33 -3.41 10.28
C PHE A 222 -10.46 -4.65 9.38
N GLU A 223 -9.51 -5.57 9.44
CA GLU A 223 -9.59 -6.85 8.74
C GLU A 223 -10.76 -7.70 9.23
N GLU A 224 -10.95 -7.77 10.55
CA GLU A 224 -12.06 -8.48 11.16
C GLU A 224 -13.41 -7.92 10.68
N VAL A 225 -13.59 -6.60 10.74
CA VAL A 225 -14.81 -5.92 10.24
C VAL A 225 -15.02 -6.17 8.75
N LEU A 226 -13.97 -6.10 7.92
CA LEU A 226 -14.09 -6.35 6.49
C LEU A 226 -14.50 -7.81 6.22
N THR A 227 -13.96 -8.77 6.97
CA THR A 227 -14.36 -10.17 6.85
C THR A 227 -15.82 -10.38 7.24
N ASP A 228 -16.28 -9.70 8.29
CA ASP A 228 -17.66 -9.79 8.77
C ASP A 228 -18.65 -9.17 7.77
N GLU A 229 -18.33 -8.01 7.17
CA GLU A 229 -19.15 -7.40 6.12
C GLU A 229 -19.25 -8.28 4.86
N ILE A 230 -18.13 -8.91 4.46
CA ILE A 230 -18.12 -9.84 3.31
C ILE A 230 -18.98 -11.07 3.62
N GLU A 231 -18.89 -11.62 4.84
CA GLU A 231 -19.70 -12.76 5.26
C GLU A 231 -21.19 -12.39 5.35
N ALA A 232 -21.54 -11.22 5.89
CA ALA A 232 -22.92 -10.71 5.95
C ALA A 232 -23.53 -10.42 4.57
N SER A 233 -22.72 -9.99 3.59
CA SER A 233 -23.17 -9.77 2.20
C SER A 233 -23.26 -11.06 1.37
N SER A 234 -22.73 -12.18 1.89
CA SER A 234 -22.84 -13.45 1.21
C SER A 234 -24.22 -14.06 1.48
N LEU A 235 -25.11 -14.02 0.48
CA LEU A 235 -26.37 -14.77 0.51
C LEU A 235 -26.07 -16.24 0.80
N ASP A 236 -26.69 -16.79 1.84
CA ASP A 236 -26.63 -18.21 2.12
C ASP A 236 -27.23 -18.96 0.95
N ILE A 237 -26.48 -19.93 0.41
CA ILE A 237 -26.89 -20.71 -0.77
C ILE A 237 -28.22 -21.44 -0.51
N ASP A 238 -28.52 -21.74 0.76
CA ASP A 238 -29.76 -22.36 1.20
C ASP A 238 -30.99 -21.44 1.08
N ASP A 239 -30.82 -20.11 1.03
CA ASP A 239 -31.91 -19.15 0.86
C ASP A 239 -32.34 -18.97 -0.62
N LEU A 240 -31.54 -19.47 -1.56
CA LEU A 240 -31.80 -19.38 -3.01
C LEU A 240 -32.36 -20.67 -3.62
N LEU A 241 -32.54 -21.73 -2.83
CA LEU A 241 -33.09 -22.99 -3.29
C LEU A 241 -34.57 -23.11 -2.87
N PRO A 242 -35.51 -23.33 -3.81
CA PRO A 242 -36.87 -23.71 -3.42
C PRO A 242 -36.82 -25.05 -2.66
N PRO A 243 -37.72 -25.29 -1.69
CA PRO A 243 -37.66 -26.47 -0.84
C PRO A 243 -38.02 -27.72 -1.65
N THR A 244 -37.02 -28.37 -2.24
CA THR A 244 -37.18 -29.66 -2.91
C THR A 244 -36.39 -30.74 -2.19
N LYS A 245 -37.10 -31.82 -1.86
CA LYS A 245 -36.62 -33.03 -1.22
C LYS A 245 -35.58 -33.73 -2.12
N ASP A 246 -34.54 -34.24 -1.47
CA ASP A 246 -33.63 -35.30 -1.93
C ASP A 246 -32.71 -35.01 -3.13
N VAL A 247 -31.54 -34.37 -2.93
CA VAL A 247 -30.31 -34.67 -3.71
C VAL A 247 -29.03 -34.46 -2.88
N VAL A 248 -28.17 -35.47 -2.92
CA VAL A 248 -26.77 -35.59 -2.49
C VAL A 248 -25.98 -34.27 -2.34
N LYS A 249 -25.48 -34.00 -1.12
CA LYS A 249 -24.55 -32.91 -0.79
C LYS A 249 -23.22 -33.06 -1.54
N LYS A 250 -23.09 -32.45 -2.72
CA LYS A 250 -21.78 -32.08 -3.29
C LYS A 250 -21.47 -30.65 -2.90
N LYS A 251 -20.53 -30.47 -1.96
CA LYS A 251 -19.97 -29.17 -1.59
C LYS A 251 -19.20 -28.59 -2.78
N THR A 252 -19.84 -27.79 -3.61
CA THR A 252 -19.13 -26.84 -4.49
C THR A 252 -18.60 -25.70 -3.64
N LYS A 253 -17.30 -25.72 -3.36
CA LYS A 253 -16.58 -24.61 -2.73
C LYS A 253 -16.57 -23.43 -3.70
N ASN A 254 -17.45 -22.46 -3.49
CA ASN A 254 -17.30 -21.15 -4.10
C ASN A 254 -16.03 -20.49 -3.53
N SER A 255 -15.06 -20.20 -4.39
CA SER A 255 -13.81 -19.52 -4.03
C SER A 255 -14.07 -18.02 -3.80
N LYS A 256 -14.74 -17.68 -2.71
CA LYS A 256 -14.72 -16.32 -2.18
C LYS A 256 -13.49 -16.20 -1.28
N ARG A 257 -12.60 -15.26 -1.62
CA ARG A 257 -11.30 -15.02 -0.96
C ARG A 257 -11.54 -14.73 0.53
N LYS A 258 -11.40 -15.73 1.40
CA LYS A 258 -11.28 -15.50 2.85
C LYS A 258 -9.89 -14.94 3.11
N CYS A 259 -9.80 -13.66 3.41
CA CYS A 259 -8.61 -13.06 4.00
C CYS A 259 -8.53 -13.50 5.46
N LYS A 260 -8.12 -14.74 5.72
CA LYS A 260 -7.81 -15.18 7.09
C LYS A 260 -6.32 -15.00 7.31
N ARG A 261 -5.92 -13.83 7.81
CA ARG A 261 -4.64 -13.72 8.52
C ARG A 261 -4.79 -14.50 9.82
N LYS A 262 -3.84 -15.37 10.16
CA LYS A 262 -3.87 -16.04 11.47
C LYS A 262 -3.68 -14.94 12.51
N ALA A 263 -4.68 -14.73 13.36
CA ALA A 263 -4.54 -13.86 14.52
C ALA A 263 -3.36 -14.35 15.35
N VAL A 264 -2.33 -13.51 15.49
CA VAL A 264 -1.24 -13.76 16.43
C VAL A 264 -1.83 -13.58 17.82
N ASN A 265 -1.98 -14.69 18.56
CA ASN A 265 -2.33 -14.66 19.98
C ASN A 265 -1.25 -13.88 20.75
N LYS A 266 -1.48 -12.58 20.95
CA LYS A 266 -0.73 -11.76 21.91
C LYS A 266 -1.31 -11.98 23.31
N ASP A 267 -1.20 -13.19 23.83
CA ASP A 267 -1.45 -13.46 25.24
C ASP A 267 -0.59 -14.64 25.69
N LYS A 268 0.54 -14.31 26.34
CA LYS A 268 1.21 -15.03 27.43
C LYS A 268 2.61 -14.45 27.65
N THR A 269 2.70 -13.34 28.35
CA THR A 269 3.85 -13.04 29.21
C THR A 269 3.63 -13.75 30.55
N PRO A 270 4.43 -14.76 30.93
CA PRO A 270 4.43 -15.24 32.30
C PRO A 270 5.08 -14.18 33.20
N ALA A 271 4.37 -13.81 34.26
CA ALA A 271 4.91 -12.98 35.32
C ALA A 271 6.11 -13.68 35.97
N LEU A 272 7.19 -12.93 36.14
CA LEU A 272 8.21 -13.11 37.16
C LEU A 272 8.38 -11.78 37.89
#